data_AF-A0A4S4KNZ0-F1
#
_entry.id   AF-A0A4S4KNZ0-F1
#
_cell.length_a   1.000
_cell.length_b   1.000
_cell.length_c   1.000
_cell.angle_alpha   90.00
_cell.angle_beta   90.00
_cell.angle_gamma   90.00
#
_symmetry.space_group_name_H-M   'P 1'
#
loop_
_entity.id
_entity.type
_entity.pdbx_description
1 polymer ?
#
loop_
_entity_poly.entity_id
_entity_poly.type
_entity_poly.pdbx_seq_one_letter_code
_entity_poly.pdbx_strand_id
1 'polypeptide(L)'
;MASLSTALQSVKVVRTMEKISFFFGVMSLLLTALLFGMAPQWLHITYTVQAAILLPLRAYYYKKRAWHYFLFDLCYYATILNFIFIWFAPSSATLWIACYCMSHGSLASAVITWRNSLVFHDFDKVTSLFIHIYAPLVFTVIRHHYPGVESRFPAVAKAPRLEPLKAFGFSAVIYIIWQALYYKFVLIDRRKKIESGERTTSFSWMLNDRRGVIGRMLGRVPQRYREFSFMTGQLIYTMVVELPVLVLYQSSFWSATYLLFLFSMSVWNGGGFYIEVFGRKFERELEALRKELAQVSASRSGADTPAERLDGLHSRTASEDDASVVTESPVFVAQDISLVETPISTLDLSDSSEQALATPTEKKKDK
;
A
#
# COMPACT_ATOMS: atom_id res chain seq x y z
N MET A 1 2.71 -35.77 7.12
CA MET A 1 4.07 -35.19 7.03
C MET A 1 4.29 -34.27 5.82
N ALA A 2 3.81 -34.60 4.60
CA ALA A 2 3.99 -33.73 3.41
C ALA A 2 3.37 -32.32 3.52
N SER A 3 2.29 -32.16 4.30
CA SER A 3 1.63 -30.86 4.53
C SER A 3 2.49 -29.90 5.38
N LEU A 4 3.14 -30.40 6.43
CA LEU A 4 3.96 -29.59 7.33
C LEU A 4 5.28 -29.14 6.68
N SER A 5 5.95 -30.02 5.93
CA SER A 5 7.17 -29.64 5.20
C SER A 5 6.88 -28.59 4.12
N THR A 6 5.75 -28.73 3.42
CA THR A 6 5.28 -27.75 2.43
C THR A 6 4.94 -26.41 3.08
N ALA A 7 4.29 -26.42 4.25
CA ALA A 7 4.02 -25.21 5.03
C ALA A 7 5.30 -24.53 5.56
N LEU A 8 6.26 -25.30 6.08
CA LEU A 8 7.54 -24.75 6.53
C LEU A 8 8.37 -24.18 5.38
N GLN A 9 8.35 -24.84 4.22
CA GLN A 9 8.98 -24.32 3.00
C GLN A 9 8.30 -23.04 2.53
N SER A 10 6.97 -22.97 2.54
CA SER A 10 6.24 -21.75 2.16
C SER A 10 6.55 -20.59 3.11
N VAL A 11 6.61 -20.81 4.42
CA VAL A 11 6.99 -19.80 5.41
C VAL A 11 8.43 -19.30 5.18
N LYS A 12 9.38 -20.21 4.94
CA LYS A 12 10.78 -19.82 4.63
C LYS A 12 10.88 -19.00 3.34
N VAL A 13 10.12 -19.36 2.30
CA VAL A 13 10.08 -18.64 1.03
C VAL A 13 9.46 -17.25 1.23
N VAL A 14 8.33 -17.14 1.93
CA VAL A 14 7.67 -15.85 2.22
C VAL A 14 8.61 -14.92 2.97
N ARG A 15 9.24 -15.39 4.05
CA ARG A 15 10.21 -14.60 4.82
C ARG A 15 11.41 -14.15 3.98
N THR A 16 11.85 -14.98 3.04
CA THR A 16 12.96 -14.63 2.14
C THR A 16 12.53 -13.54 1.15
N MET A 17 11.32 -13.65 0.58
CA MET A 17 10.75 -12.63 -0.30
C MET A 17 10.54 -11.30 0.41
N GLU A 18 10.09 -11.31 1.66
CA GLU A 18 9.96 -10.11 2.50
C GLU A 18 11.31 -9.43 2.74
N LYS A 19 12.37 -10.22 3.05
CA LYS A 19 13.73 -9.70 3.20
C LYS A 19 14.26 -9.09 1.91
N ILE A 20 14.04 -9.77 0.78
CA ILE A 20 14.43 -9.29 -0.55
C ILE A 20 13.70 -7.98 -0.88
N SER A 21 12.38 -7.95 -0.69
CA SER A 21 11.57 -6.74 -0.89
C SER A 21 12.06 -5.61 -0.01
N PHE A 22 12.35 -5.88 1.27
CA PHE A 22 12.87 -4.88 2.19
C PHE A 22 14.19 -4.29 1.70
N PHE A 23 15.17 -5.15 1.38
CA PHE A 23 16.47 -4.72 0.88
C PHE A 23 16.35 -3.86 -0.38
N PHE A 24 15.63 -4.35 -1.40
CA PHE A 24 15.46 -3.62 -2.65
C PHE A 24 14.64 -2.34 -2.48
N GLY A 25 13.64 -2.34 -1.60
CA GLY A 25 12.86 -1.15 -1.28
C GLY A 25 13.73 -0.04 -0.67
N VAL A 26 14.55 -0.38 0.33
CA VAL A 26 15.47 0.57 0.97
C VAL A 26 16.55 1.03 -0.02
N MET A 27 17.17 0.10 -0.76
CA MET A 27 18.19 0.44 -1.74
C MET A 27 17.64 1.29 -2.89
N SER A 28 16.40 1.05 -3.34
CA SER A 28 15.74 1.88 -4.35
C SER A 28 15.56 3.32 -3.88
N LEU A 29 15.15 3.52 -2.62
CA LEU A 29 15.02 4.85 -2.02
C LEU A 29 16.38 5.57 -1.92
N LEU A 30 17.40 4.90 -1.38
CA LEU A 30 18.75 5.44 -1.24
C LEU A 30 19.38 5.78 -2.60
N LEU A 31 19.30 4.85 -3.55
CA LEU A 31 19.82 5.04 -4.90
C LEU A 31 19.13 6.22 -5.59
N THR A 32 17.83 6.38 -5.40
CA THR A 32 17.07 7.50 -5.98
C THR A 32 17.52 8.84 -5.42
N ALA A 33 17.72 8.94 -4.10
CA ALA A 33 18.24 10.16 -3.48
C ALA A 33 19.67 10.49 -3.92
N LEU A 34 20.55 9.48 -3.98
CA LEU A 34 21.93 9.63 -4.45
C LEU A 34 21.97 10.05 -5.94
N LEU A 35 21.18 9.41 -6.79
CA LEU A 35 21.10 9.77 -8.21
C LEU A 35 20.56 11.17 -8.42
N PHE A 36 19.55 11.58 -7.64
CA PHE A 36 19.06 12.96 -7.70
C PHE A 36 20.17 13.98 -7.42
N GLY A 37 21.00 13.73 -6.39
CA GLY A 37 22.08 14.64 -6.01
C GLY A 37 23.31 14.58 -6.91
N MET A 38 23.66 13.41 -7.45
CA MET A 38 24.92 13.21 -8.18
C MET A 38 24.76 13.19 -9.69
N ALA A 39 23.67 12.63 -10.20
CA ALA A 39 23.49 12.37 -11.62
C ALA A 39 22.00 12.33 -12.02
N PRO A 40 21.26 13.45 -11.88
CA PRO A 40 19.81 13.52 -12.07
C PRO A 40 19.35 13.05 -13.46
N GLN A 41 20.22 13.14 -14.47
CA GLN A 41 19.97 12.64 -15.81
C GLN A 41 19.64 11.14 -15.87
N TRP A 42 20.05 10.34 -14.88
CA TRP A 42 19.76 8.90 -14.85
C TRP A 42 18.39 8.54 -14.28
N LEU A 43 17.66 9.49 -13.65
CA LEU A 43 16.42 9.16 -12.95
C LEU A 43 15.29 8.65 -13.86
N HIS A 44 15.19 9.14 -15.08
CA HIS A 44 14.21 8.61 -16.05
C HIS A 44 14.56 7.17 -16.50
N ILE A 45 15.84 6.82 -16.50
CA ILE A 45 16.33 5.47 -16.84
C ILE A 45 16.01 4.53 -15.69
N THR A 46 16.34 4.91 -14.44
CA THR A 46 16.01 4.08 -13.27
C THR A 46 14.52 3.90 -13.09
N TYR A 47 13.72 4.94 -13.36
CA TYR A 47 12.26 4.82 -13.37
C TYR A 47 11.79 3.77 -14.39
N THR A 48 12.38 3.76 -15.58
CA THR A 48 12.06 2.78 -16.63
C THR A 48 12.47 1.36 -16.22
N VAL A 49 13.67 1.17 -15.69
CA VAL A 49 14.16 -0.14 -15.23
C VAL A 49 13.30 -0.69 -14.10
N GLN A 50 12.96 0.15 -13.10
CA GLN A 50 12.09 -0.26 -12.00
C GLN A 50 10.69 -0.61 -12.51
N ALA A 51 10.11 0.18 -13.41
CA ALA A 51 8.81 -0.14 -13.99
C ALA A 51 8.81 -1.45 -14.78
N ALA A 52 9.88 -1.72 -15.53
CA ALA A 52 10.05 -2.96 -16.29
C ALA A 52 10.13 -4.21 -15.41
N ILE A 53 10.46 -4.07 -14.13
CA ILE A 53 10.48 -5.16 -13.15
C ILE A 53 9.17 -5.20 -12.36
N LEU A 54 8.77 -4.07 -11.78
CA LEU A 54 7.65 -3.99 -10.84
C LEU A 54 6.29 -4.20 -11.52
N LEU A 55 6.07 -3.60 -12.70
CA LEU A 55 4.76 -3.64 -13.36
C LEU A 55 4.42 -5.03 -13.92
N PRO A 56 5.34 -5.79 -14.56
CA PRO A 56 5.05 -7.16 -14.97
C PRO A 56 4.78 -8.09 -13.78
N LEU A 57 5.55 -7.98 -12.69
CA LEU A 57 5.31 -8.77 -11.48
C LEU A 57 3.93 -8.44 -10.88
N ARG A 58 3.59 -7.16 -10.80
CA ARG A 58 2.27 -6.69 -10.38
C ARG A 58 1.16 -7.28 -11.25
N ALA A 59 1.31 -7.25 -12.57
CA ALA A 59 0.33 -7.82 -13.49
C ALA A 59 0.14 -9.33 -13.28
N TYR A 60 1.24 -10.06 -13.08
CA TYR A 60 1.22 -11.49 -12.78
C TYR A 60 0.46 -11.79 -11.46
N TYR A 61 0.82 -11.13 -10.36
CA TYR A 61 0.15 -11.35 -9.07
C TYR A 61 -1.31 -10.93 -9.08
N TYR A 62 -1.64 -9.80 -9.73
CA TYR A 62 -3.01 -9.31 -9.82
C TYR A 62 -3.87 -10.23 -10.67
N LYS A 63 -3.31 -10.87 -11.70
CA LYS A 63 -4.03 -11.89 -12.44
C LYS A 63 -4.33 -13.10 -11.55
N LYS A 64 -3.34 -13.60 -10.81
CA LYS A 64 -3.47 -14.76 -9.90
C LYS A 64 -4.49 -14.51 -8.78
N ARG A 65 -4.58 -13.28 -8.27
CA ARG A 65 -5.54 -12.86 -7.22
C ARG A 65 -6.88 -12.35 -7.73
N ALA A 66 -7.15 -12.46 -9.03
CA ALA A 66 -8.37 -11.92 -9.65
C ALA A 66 -8.54 -10.38 -9.60
N TRP A 67 -7.47 -9.63 -9.30
CA TRP A 67 -7.42 -8.17 -9.16
C TRP A 67 -6.96 -7.41 -10.41
N HIS A 68 -6.81 -8.08 -11.54
CA HIS A 68 -6.27 -7.48 -12.77
C HIS A 68 -7.12 -6.33 -13.36
N TYR A 69 -8.34 -6.08 -12.87
CA TYR A 69 -9.12 -4.91 -13.30
C TYR A 69 -8.59 -3.58 -12.73
N PHE A 70 -7.88 -3.61 -11.61
CA PHE A 70 -7.15 -2.44 -11.10
C PHE A 70 -6.05 -1.96 -12.07
N LEU A 71 -5.55 -2.83 -12.95
CA LEU A 71 -4.52 -2.46 -13.93
C LEU A 71 -5.04 -1.53 -15.03
N PHE A 72 -6.35 -1.32 -15.11
CA PHE A 72 -6.97 -0.37 -16.05
C PHE A 72 -7.17 1.02 -15.45
N ASP A 73 -6.79 1.22 -14.19
CA ASP A 73 -6.93 2.51 -13.52
C ASP A 73 -6.02 3.59 -14.14
N LEU A 74 -6.39 4.85 -13.90
CA LEU A 74 -5.74 6.03 -14.48
C LEU A 74 -4.23 6.05 -14.25
N CYS A 75 -3.76 5.55 -13.10
CA CYS A 75 -2.33 5.57 -12.76
C CYS A 75 -1.49 4.69 -13.70
N TYR A 76 -2.01 3.53 -14.11
CA TYR A 76 -1.35 2.67 -15.10
C TYR A 76 -1.38 3.31 -16.49
N TYR A 77 -2.52 3.92 -16.87
CA TYR A 77 -2.64 4.63 -18.12
C TYR A 77 -1.68 5.82 -18.23
N ALA A 78 -1.62 6.68 -17.21
CA ALA A 78 -0.67 7.79 -17.14
C ALA A 78 0.78 7.30 -17.11
N THR A 79 1.08 6.18 -16.44
CA THR A 79 2.41 5.57 -16.44
C THR A 79 2.84 5.16 -17.85
N ILE A 80 1.94 4.58 -18.65
CA ILE A 80 2.20 4.25 -20.06
C ILE A 80 2.49 5.53 -20.85
N LEU A 81 1.66 6.57 -20.70
CA LEU A 81 1.88 7.85 -21.39
C LEU A 81 3.19 8.53 -20.98
N ASN A 82 3.59 8.41 -19.71
CA ASN A 82 4.88 8.88 -19.21
C ASN A 82 6.03 8.20 -19.96
N PHE A 83 5.98 6.87 -20.15
CA PHE A 83 7.01 6.16 -20.92
C PHE A 83 6.97 6.45 -22.42
N ILE A 84 5.77 6.65 -22.99
CA ILE A 84 5.62 7.12 -24.38
C ILE A 84 6.32 8.46 -24.55
N PHE A 85 6.10 9.40 -23.63
CA PHE A 85 6.78 10.69 -23.65
C PHE A 85 8.31 10.52 -23.53
N ILE A 86 8.77 9.80 -22.51
CA ILE A 86 10.21 9.70 -22.21
C ILE A 86 11.00 9.10 -23.38
N TRP A 87 10.46 8.06 -24.02
CA TRP A 87 11.22 7.26 -24.98
C TRP A 87 10.85 7.50 -26.45
N PHE A 88 9.59 7.80 -26.75
CA PHE A 88 9.11 7.84 -28.14
C PHE A 88 8.75 9.25 -28.61
N ALA A 89 8.24 10.11 -27.73
CA ALA A 89 7.76 11.44 -28.08
C ALA A 89 8.30 12.57 -27.19
N PRO A 90 9.63 12.67 -26.94
CA PRO A 90 10.21 13.68 -26.04
C PRO A 90 10.13 15.12 -26.58
N SER A 91 9.78 15.29 -27.85
CA SER A 91 9.63 16.58 -28.53
C SER A 91 8.19 17.13 -28.52
N SER A 92 7.21 16.33 -28.05
CA SER A 92 5.80 16.68 -27.99
C SER A 92 5.47 17.51 -26.76
N ALA A 93 5.26 18.82 -26.95
CA ALA A 93 4.89 19.74 -25.88
C ALA A 93 3.52 19.39 -25.25
N THR A 94 2.55 18.99 -26.07
CA THR A 94 1.21 18.59 -25.61
C THR A 94 1.28 17.40 -24.67
N LEU A 95 2.02 16.34 -25.06
CA LEU A 95 2.16 15.14 -24.24
C LEU A 95 2.95 15.43 -22.97
N TRP A 96 4.02 16.23 -23.06
CA TRP A 96 4.77 16.69 -21.90
C TRP A 96 3.87 17.38 -20.87
N ILE A 97 3.08 18.36 -21.31
CA ILE A 97 2.18 19.14 -20.44
C ILE A 97 1.18 18.22 -19.76
N ALA A 98 0.52 17.33 -20.51
CA ALA A 98 -0.47 16.43 -19.95
C ALA A 98 0.15 15.43 -18.96
N CYS A 99 1.28 14.81 -19.31
CA CYS A 99 2.01 13.91 -18.42
C CYS A 99 2.47 14.61 -17.14
N TYR A 100 2.97 15.85 -17.23
CA TYR A 100 3.36 16.62 -16.05
C TYR A 100 2.15 16.91 -15.14
N CYS A 101 1.00 17.31 -15.72
CA CYS A 101 -0.23 17.57 -14.98
C CYS A 101 -0.76 16.31 -14.28
N MET A 102 -0.93 15.20 -14.99
CA MET A 102 -1.42 13.95 -14.40
C MET A 102 -0.46 13.40 -13.34
N SER A 103 0.86 13.49 -13.56
CA SER A 103 1.86 12.99 -12.62
C SER A 103 1.83 13.76 -11.29
N HIS A 104 1.75 15.10 -11.33
CA HIS A 104 1.72 15.94 -10.13
C HIS A 104 0.33 16.13 -9.52
N GLY A 105 -0.73 15.92 -10.30
CA GLY A 105 -2.11 15.97 -9.85
C GLY A 105 -2.63 14.61 -9.41
N SER A 106 -3.23 13.86 -10.34
CA SER A 106 -3.95 12.62 -10.02
C SER A 106 -3.06 11.51 -9.47
N LEU A 107 -1.85 11.31 -9.99
CA LEU A 107 -0.94 10.26 -9.51
C LEU A 107 -0.39 10.59 -8.13
N ALA A 108 0.15 11.79 -7.94
CA ALA A 108 0.68 12.24 -6.65
C ALA A 108 -0.39 12.25 -5.55
N SER A 109 -1.57 12.81 -5.84
CA SER A 109 -2.66 12.89 -4.85
C SER A 109 -3.20 11.53 -4.42
N ALA A 110 -3.00 10.48 -5.24
CA ALA A 110 -3.36 9.12 -4.86
C ALA A 110 -2.60 8.63 -3.61
N VAL A 111 -1.38 9.12 -3.36
CA VAL A 111 -0.64 8.83 -2.13
C VAL A 111 -1.44 9.22 -0.89
N ILE A 112 -2.18 10.32 -0.98
CA ILE A 112 -3.02 10.85 0.09
C ILE A 112 -4.36 10.09 0.12
N THR A 113 -5.07 10.07 -1.01
CA THR A 113 -6.44 9.55 -1.11
C THR A 113 -6.52 8.05 -0.87
N TRP A 114 -5.56 7.29 -1.42
CA TRP A 114 -5.45 5.83 -1.23
C TRP A 114 -4.54 5.45 -0.07
N ARG A 115 -4.04 6.43 0.69
CA ARG A 115 -3.09 6.24 1.79
C ARG A 115 -1.94 5.31 1.40
N ASN A 116 -1.36 5.53 0.21
CA ASN A 116 -0.23 4.70 -0.20
C ASN A 116 0.89 4.85 0.83
N SER A 117 1.44 3.71 1.23
CA SER A 117 2.26 3.57 2.43
C SER A 117 3.64 3.06 2.05
N LEU A 118 4.68 3.67 2.61
CA LEU A 118 6.04 3.20 2.44
C LEU A 118 6.29 2.03 3.41
N VAL A 119 6.16 0.80 2.90
CA VAL A 119 6.33 -0.44 3.68
C VAL A 119 7.28 -1.35 2.90
N PHE A 120 8.56 -1.33 3.27
CA PHE A 120 9.62 -1.91 2.44
C PHE A 120 9.49 -3.43 2.23
N HIS A 121 8.96 -4.18 3.20
CA HIS A 121 8.81 -5.63 3.08
C HIS A 121 7.59 -6.06 2.23
N ASP A 122 6.66 -5.15 1.94
CA ASP A 122 5.43 -5.44 1.19
C ASP A 122 5.58 -4.96 -0.26
N PHE A 123 5.85 -5.90 -1.15
CA PHE A 123 6.02 -5.64 -2.58
C PHE A 123 4.82 -4.93 -3.22
N ASP A 124 3.60 -5.21 -2.77
CA ASP A 124 2.38 -4.62 -3.30
C ASP A 124 2.28 -3.13 -2.93
N LYS A 125 2.66 -2.78 -1.71
CA LYS A 125 2.72 -1.39 -1.23
C LYS A 125 3.86 -0.62 -1.88
N VAL A 126 5.04 -1.22 -1.99
CA VAL A 126 6.18 -0.63 -2.70
C VAL A 126 5.82 -0.33 -4.15
N THR A 127 5.22 -1.28 -4.87
CA THR A 127 4.84 -1.08 -6.28
C THR A 127 3.75 -0.01 -6.43
N SER A 128 2.77 0.01 -5.53
CA SER A 128 1.74 1.07 -5.55
C SER A 128 2.37 2.44 -5.34
N LEU A 129 3.23 2.59 -4.32
CA LEU A 129 3.91 3.86 -4.05
C LEU A 129 4.82 4.29 -5.20
N PHE A 130 5.53 3.34 -5.83
CA PHE A 130 6.36 3.58 -7.01
C PHE A 130 5.54 4.26 -8.13
N ILE A 131 4.39 3.68 -8.49
CA ILE A 131 3.51 4.22 -9.55
C ILE A 131 3.10 5.67 -9.25
N HIS A 132 2.87 6.01 -7.98
CA HIS A 132 2.31 7.29 -7.58
C HIS A 132 3.36 8.38 -7.26
N ILE A 133 4.58 8.01 -6.86
CA ILE A 133 5.65 8.96 -6.49
C ILE A 133 6.73 9.13 -7.55
N TYR A 134 7.08 8.08 -8.31
CA TYR A 134 8.20 8.20 -9.25
C TYR A 134 7.87 9.10 -10.43
N ALA A 135 6.63 9.06 -10.92
CA ALA A 135 6.18 9.92 -11.99
C ALA A 135 6.38 11.42 -11.66
N PRO A 136 5.80 11.98 -10.56
CA PRO A 136 6.04 13.38 -10.22
C PRO A 136 7.52 13.68 -9.92
N LEU A 137 8.25 12.75 -9.29
CA LEU A 137 9.70 12.91 -9.05
C LEU A 137 10.49 13.07 -10.35
N VAL A 138 10.32 12.16 -11.30
CA VAL A 138 11.06 12.17 -12.58
C VAL A 138 10.68 13.39 -13.41
N PHE A 139 9.40 13.77 -13.45
CA PHE A 139 8.98 14.95 -14.19
C PHE A 139 9.44 16.26 -13.52
N THR A 140 9.53 16.31 -12.18
CA THR A 140 10.21 17.40 -11.45
C THR A 140 11.67 17.50 -11.88
N VAL A 141 12.39 16.36 -11.93
CA VAL A 141 13.80 16.32 -12.34
C VAL A 141 13.96 16.81 -13.76
N ILE A 142 13.19 16.28 -14.71
CA ILE A 142 13.23 16.68 -16.11
C ILE A 142 13.01 18.20 -16.24
N ARG A 143 12.04 18.76 -15.52
CA ARG A 143 11.72 20.19 -15.61
C ARG A 143 12.77 21.10 -14.97
N HIS A 144 13.31 20.72 -13.81
CA HIS A 144 14.03 21.65 -12.92
C HIS A 144 15.52 21.34 -12.71
N HIS A 145 15.94 20.09 -12.94
CA HIS A 145 17.27 19.62 -12.54
C HIS A 145 18.02 18.85 -13.63
N TYR A 146 17.39 18.59 -14.77
CA TYR A 146 17.99 17.77 -15.82
C TYR A 146 19.04 18.55 -16.62
N PRO A 147 20.32 18.14 -16.62
CA PRO A 147 21.36 18.82 -17.37
C PRO A 147 21.16 18.63 -18.88
N GLY A 148 21.19 19.72 -19.63
CA GLY A 148 20.97 19.67 -21.09
C GLY A 148 19.56 19.21 -21.47
N VAL A 149 18.54 19.56 -20.68
CA VAL A 149 17.14 19.15 -20.92
C VAL A 149 16.66 19.41 -22.35
N GLU A 150 17.10 20.48 -22.99
CA GLU A 150 16.64 20.88 -24.32
C GLU A 150 17.04 19.87 -25.41
N SER A 151 18.17 19.18 -25.23
CA SER A 151 18.63 18.18 -26.20
C SER A 151 17.87 16.86 -26.04
N ARG A 152 17.65 16.41 -24.81
CA ARG A 152 16.99 15.12 -24.52
C ARG A 152 15.47 15.18 -24.49
N PHE A 153 14.92 16.29 -24.00
CA PHE A 153 13.49 16.56 -23.86
C PHE A 153 13.14 17.95 -24.44
N PRO A 154 13.20 18.12 -25.78
CA PRO A 154 12.92 19.41 -26.42
C PRO A 154 11.53 19.99 -26.10
N ALA A 155 10.56 19.15 -25.71
CA ALA A 155 9.24 19.59 -25.29
C ALA A 155 9.27 20.56 -24.09
N VAL A 156 10.25 20.42 -23.19
CA VAL A 156 10.39 21.29 -22.01
C VAL A 156 10.72 22.73 -22.44
N ALA A 157 11.63 22.89 -23.41
CA ALA A 157 11.98 24.19 -23.98
C ALA A 157 10.81 24.84 -24.73
N LYS A 158 9.97 24.03 -25.39
CA LYS A 158 8.74 24.50 -26.08
C LYS A 158 7.64 24.92 -25.12
N ALA A 159 7.70 24.51 -23.85
CA ALA A 159 6.69 24.79 -22.83
C ALA A 159 7.34 25.44 -21.59
N PRO A 160 7.93 26.65 -21.69
CA PRO A 160 8.65 27.26 -20.56
C PRO A 160 7.71 27.59 -19.38
N ARG A 161 6.43 27.85 -19.67
CA ARG A 161 5.35 28.06 -18.69
C ARG A 161 4.12 27.27 -19.09
N LEU A 162 3.33 26.85 -18.11
CA LEU A 162 2.02 26.25 -18.33
C LEU A 162 0.96 27.34 -18.46
N GLU A 163 0.32 27.44 -19.62
CA GLU A 163 -0.92 28.20 -19.77
C GLU A 163 -2.07 27.40 -19.16
N PRO A 164 -2.81 27.91 -18.16
CA PRO A 164 -3.78 27.12 -17.40
C PRO A 164 -4.81 26.40 -18.27
N LEU A 165 -5.40 27.10 -19.24
CA LEU A 165 -6.43 26.54 -20.10
C LEU A 165 -5.88 25.39 -20.98
N LYS A 166 -4.67 25.54 -21.53
CA LYS A 166 -4.03 24.48 -22.32
C LYS A 166 -3.61 23.32 -21.43
N ALA A 167 -3.04 23.60 -20.26
CA ALA A 167 -2.55 22.58 -19.34
C ALA A 167 -3.68 21.66 -18.85
N PHE A 168 -4.73 22.26 -18.29
CA PHE A 168 -5.89 21.53 -17.82
C PHE A 168 -6.71 20.96 -18.98
N GLY A 169 -6.78 21.65 -20.12
CA GLY A 169 -7.46 21.16 -21.32
C GLY A 169 -6.82 19.89 -21.87
N PHE A 170 -5.50 19.86 -22.04
CA PHE A 170 -4.79 18.66 -22.51
C PHE A 170 -4.88 17.51 -21.51
N SER A 171 -4.72 17.78 -20.22
CA SER A 171 -4.89 16.75 -19.19
C SER A 171 -6.32 16.20 -19.19
N ALA A 172 -7.34 17.07 -19.24
CA ALA A 172 -8.74 16.67 -19.26
C ALA A 172 -9.10 15.85 -20.49
N VAL A 173 -8.61 16.20 -21.68
CA VAL A 173 -8.85 15.40 -22.90
C VAL A 173 -8.28 13.99 -22.75
N ILE A 174 -7.04 13.87 -22.28
CA ILE A 174 -6.40 12.56 -22.07
C ILE A 174 -7.13 11.76 -20.98
N TYR A 175 -7.53 12.43 -19.89
CA TYR A 175 -8.34 11.82 -18.83
C TYR A 175 -9.68 11.31 -19.38
N ILE A 176 -10.39 12.09 -20.19
CA ILE A 176 -11.70 11.71 -20.75
C ILE A 176 -11.55 10.50 -21.68
N ILE A 177 -10.48 10.44 -22.47
CA ILE A 177 -10.17 9.26 -23.29
C ILE A 177 -10.03 8.02 -22.39
N TRP A 178 -9.22 8.11 -21.33
CA TRP A 178 -9.11 7.01 -20.36
C TRP A 178 -10.44 6.67 -19.71
N GLN A 179 -11.21 7.66 -19.26
CA GLN A 179 -12.48 7.47 -18.58
C GLN A 179 -13.49 6.77 -19.47
N ALA A 180 -13.53 7.11 -20.76
CA ALA A 180 -14.38 6.46 -21.76
C ALA A 180 -13.95 5.01 -22.01
N LEU A 181 -12.65 4.75 -22.14
CA LEU A 181 -12.10 3.39 -22.29
C LEU A 181 -12.41 2.55 -21.06
N TYR A 182 -12.21 3.08 -19.85
CA TYR A 182 -12.50 2.41 -18.59
C TYR A 182 -14.00 2.12 -18.45
N TYR A 183 -14.86 3.09 -18.74
CA TYR A 183 -16.31 2.91 -18.70
C TYR A 183 -16.77 1.80 -19.65
N LYS A 184 -16.30 1.82 -20.90
CA LYS A 184 -16.62 0.80 -21.89
C LYS A 184 -16.09 -0.58 -21.49
N PHE A 185 -14.77 -0.72 -21.35
CA PHE A 185 -14.13 -2.02 -21.22
C PHE A 185 -14.25 -2.66 -19.84
N VAL A 186 -14.43 -1.85 -18.79
CA VAL A 186 -14.51 -2.36 -17.40
C VAL A 186 -15.97 -2.32 -16.94
N LEU A 187 -16.61 -1.15 -16.94
CA LEU A 187 -17.93 -0.99 -16.33
C LEU A 187 -19.10 -1.51 -17.18
N ILE A 188 -18.97 -1.54 -18.52
CA ILE A 188 -19.98 -2.15 -19.40
C ILE A 188 -19.62 -3.62 -19.68
N ASP A 189 -18.49 -3.87 -20.35
CA ASP A 189 -18.18 -5.22 -20.88
C ASP A 189 -17.97 -6.27 -19.78
N ARG A 190 -17.58 -5.84 -18.57
CA ARG A 190 -17.31 -6.74 -17.43
C ARG A 190 -18.30 -6.58 -16.28
N ARG A 191 -19.40 -5.83 -16.48
CA ARG A 191 -20.46 -5.60 -15.48
C ARG A 191 -20.85 -6.86 -14.71
N LYS A 192 -21.22 -7.93 -15.43
CA LYS A 192 -21.67 -9.19 -14.84
C LYS A 192 -20.65 -9.81 -13.88
N LYS A 193 -19.36 -9.69 -14.18
CA LYS A 193 -18.27 -10.21 -13.34
C LYS A 193 -17.96 -9.34 -12.12
N ILE A 194 -18.28 -8.05 -12.21
CA ILE A 194 -18.10 -7.11 -11.11
C ILE A 194 -19.28 -7.22 -10.13
N GLU A 195 -20.51 -7.29 -10.65
CA GLU A 195 -21.73 -7.43 -9.86
C GLU A 195 -21.82 -8.79 -9.16
N SER A 196 -21.24 -9.84 -9.73
CA SER A 196 -21.14 -11.16 -9.08
C SER A 196 -20.08 -11.22 -7.97
N GLY A 197 -19.27 -10.17 -7.78
CA GLY A 197 -18.15 -10.17 -6.85
C GLY A 197 -16.92 -10.95 -7.30
N GLU A 198 -16.95 -11.60 -8.48
CA GLU A 198 -15.81 -12.35 -9.02
C GLU A 198 -14.60 -11.43 -9.29
N ARG A 199 -14.86 -10.14 -9.54
CA ARG A 199 -13.84 -9.14 -9.86
C ARG A 199 -14.08 -7.85 -9.10
N THR A 200 -13.03 -7.38 -8.42
CA THR A 200 -13.03 -6.07 -7.76
C THR A 200 -12.42 -5.01 -8.68
N THR A 201 -13.03 -3.82 -8.66
CA THR A 201 -12.54 -2.60 -9.33
C THR A 201 -12.37 -1.50 -8.29
N SER A 202 -11.68 -0.41 -8.64
CA SER A 202 -11.57 0.76 -7.75
C SER A 202 -12.93 1.33 -7.33
N PHE A 203 -13.93 1.28 -8.22
CA PHE A 203 -15.31 1.63 -7.89
C PHE A 203 -15.93 0.70 -6.85
N SER A 204 -15.88 -0.62 -7.08
CA SER A 204 -16.45 -1.61 -6.16
C SER A 204 -15.75 -1.60 -4.79
N TRP A 205 -14.42 -1.49 -4.80
CA TRP A 205 -13.62 -1.39 -3.58
C TRP A 205 -13.99 -0.16 -2.76
N MET A 206 -14.07 1.02 -3.40
CA MET A 206 -14.35 2.27 -2.69
C MET A 206 -15.80 2.37 -2.22
N LEU A 207 -16.73 1.75 -2.96
CA LEU A 207 -18.13 1.63 -2.52
C LEU A 207 -18.26 0.77 -1.26
N ASN A 208 -17.43 -0.26 -1.12
CA ASN A 208 -17.43 -1.17 0.01
C ASN A 208 -16.63 -0.63 1.21
N ASP A 209 -15.71 0.33 1.02
CA ASP A 209 -15.04 1.02 2.12
C ASP A 209 -15.96 2.04 2.82
N ARG A 210 -16.79 1.55 3.75
CA ARG A 210 -17.69 2.40 4.57
C ARG A 210 -16.95 3.26 5.60
N ARG A 211 -15.67 3.01 5.84
CA ARG A 211 -14.84 3.82 6.76
C ARG A 211 -14.26 5.06 6.05
N GLY A 212 -14.10 4.99 4.73
CA GLY A 212 -13.71 6.13 3.90
C GLY A 212 -14.81 7.19 3.76
N VAL A 213 -14.41 8.46 3.60
CA VAL A 213 -15.34 9.56 3.32
C VAL A 213 -16.07 9.31 2.00
N ILE A 214 -15.34 8.87 0.98
CA ILE A 214 -15.89 8.65 -0.37
C ILE A 214 -16.91 7.50 -0.37
N GLY A 215 -16.59 6.36 0.27
CA GLY A 215 -17.54 5.26 0.37
C GLY A 215 -18.81 5.62 1.15
N ARG A 216 -18.71 6.44 2.20
CA ARG A 216 -19.90 7.00 2.88
C ARG A 216 -20.72 7.93 2.01
N MET A 217 -20.09 8.79 1.21
CA MET A 217 -20.81 9.68 0.28
C MET A 217 -21.50 8.87 -0.81
N LEU A 218 -20.79 7.94 -1.42
CA LEU A 218 -21.29 7.10 -2.51
C LEU A 218 -22.40 6.15 -2.03
N GLY A 219 -22.34 5.68 -0.78
CA GLY A 219 -23.39 4.88 -0.16
C GLY A 219 -24.74 5.60 -0.03
N ARG A 220 -24.75 6.94 0.03
CA ARG A 220 -25.98 7.76 0.06
C ARG A 220 -26.59 7.97 -1.31
N VAL A 221 -25.83 7.77 -2.38
CA VAL A 221 -26.31 7.92 -3.76
C VAL A 221 -27.15 6.69 -4.14
N PRO A 222 -28.35 6.87 -4.73
CA PRO A 222 -29.16 5.75 -5.22
C PRO A 222 -28.39 4.89 -6.22
N GLN A 223 -28.58 3.57 -6.20
CA GLN A 223 -27.78 2.60 -6.96
C GLN A 223 -27.66 2.96 -8.46
N ARG A 224 -28.77 3.42 -9.08
CA ARG A 224 -28.83 3.84 -10.48
C ARG A 224 -27.82 4.95 -10.84
N TYR A 225 -27.47 5.82 -9.89
CA TYR A 225 -26.62 6.98 -10.13
C TYR A 225 -25.20 6.82 -9.58
N ARG A 226 -24.87 5.71 -8.90
CA ARG A 226 -23.57 5.53 -8.23
C ARG A 226 -22.39 5.56 -9.19
N GLU A 227 -22.46 4.82 -10.29
CA GLU A 227 -21.38 4.78 -11.29
C GLU A 227 -21.13 6.16 -11.89
N PHE A 228 -22.21 6.83 -12.34
CA PHE A 228 -22.12 8.18 -12.89
C PHE A 228 -21.57 9.18 -11.86
N SER A 229 -22.08 9.15 -10.63
CA SER A 229 -21.61 10.04 -9.55
C SER A 229 -20.15 9.80 -9.21
N PHE A 230 -19.69 8.55 -9.22
CA PHE A 230 -18.28 8.21 -9.02
C PHE A 230 -17.41 8.76 -10.15
N MET A 231 -17.80 8.56 -11.41
CA MET A 231 -17.05 9.06 -12.57
C MET A 231 -16.99 10.60 -12.59
N THR A 232 -18.10 11.28 -12.34
CA THR A 232 -18.15 12.75 -12.24
C THR A 232 -17.32 13.24 -11.07
N GLY A 233 -17.43 12.61 -9.90
CA GLY A 233 -16.62 12.93 -8.73
C GLY A 233 -15.12 12.75 -8.99
N GLN A 234 -14.73 11.70 -9.70
CA GLN A 234 -13.35 11.44 -10.08
C GLN A 234 -12.80 12.50 -11.06
N LEU A 235 -13.62 12.95 -12.02
CA LEU A 235 -13.24 14.03 -12.93
C LEU A 235 -13.05 15.36 -12.18
N ILE A 236 -13.99 15.73 -11.31
CA ILE A 236 -13.89 16.94 -10.47
C ILE A 236 -12.65 16.86 -9.58
N TYR A 237 -12.46 15.72 -8.91
CA TYR A 237 -11.28 15.46 -8.09
C TYR A 237 -9.99 15.68 -8.88
N THR A 238 -9.91 15.13 -10.10
CA THR A 238 -8.75 15.27 -10.98
C THR A 238 -8.47 16.73 -11.32
N MET A 239 -9.49 17.52 -11.65
CA MET A 239 -9.34 18.95 -11.92
C MET A 239 -8.83 19.73 -10.70
N VAL A 240 -9.32 19.39 -9.49
CA VAL A 240 -8.92 20.07 -8.24
C VAL A 240 -7.47 19.75 -7.88
N VAL A 241 -7.07 18.49 -7.95
CA VAL A 241 -5.70 18.08 -7.56
C VAL A 241 -4.64 18.55 -8.56
N GLU A 242 -5.02 18.92 -9.78
CA GLU A 242 -4.12 19.51 -10.77
C GLU A 242 -3.86 21.01 -10.55
N LEU A 243 -4.65 21.72 -9.73
CA LEU A 243 -4.48 23.16 -9.52
C LEU A 243 -3.07 23.56 -9.04
N PRO A 244 -2.41 22.86 -8.11
CA PRO A 244 -1.06 23.22 -7.64
C PRO A 244 0.00 23.13 -8.74
N VAL A 245 -0.23 22.32 -9.78
CA VAL A 245 0.75 22.00 -10.84
C VAL A 245 1.33 23.26 -11.48
N LEU A 246 0.55 24.33 -11.64
CA LEU A 246 1.00 25.58 -12.22
C LEU A 246 2.15 26.22 -11.41
N VAL A 247 2.07 26.14 -10.09
CA VAL A 247 3.11 26.65 -9.17
C VAL A 247 4.31 25.70 -9.17
N LEU A 248 4.07 24.39 -9.11
CA LEU A 248 5.12 23.37 -9.10
C LEU A 248 5.96 23.41 -10.38
N TYR A 249 5.34 23.70 -11.52
CA TYR A 249 6.03 23.76 -12.81
C TYR A 249 6.98 24.97 -12.92
N GLN A 250 6.68 26.08 -12.23
CA GLN A 250 7.48 27.30 -12.29
C GLN A 250 8.59 27.34 -11.25
N SER A 251 8.40 26.69 -10.11
CA SER A 251 9.31 26.78 -8.98
C SER A 251 9.83 25.42 -8.56
N SER A 252 11.14 25.22 -8.69
CA SER A 252 11.82 24.03 -8.18
C SER A 252 11.64 23.87 -6.66
N PHE A 253 11.61 24.98 -5.91
CA PHE A 253 11.37 24.98 -4.47
C PHE A 253 9.99 24.43 -4.10
N TRP A 254 8.92 24.91 -4.74
CA TRP A 254 7.57 24.41 -4.47
C TRP A 254 7.39 22.97 -4.96
N SER A 255 8.00 22.61 -6.10
CA SER A 255 8.04 21.21 -6.57
C SER A 255 8.71 20.28 -5.55
N ALA A 256 9.86 20.69 -4.99
CA ALA A 256 10.58 19.93 -3.97
C ALA A 256 9.78 19.84 -2.66
N THR A 257 9.16 20.94 -2.23
CA THR A 257 8.30 20.97 -1.03
C THR A 257 7.11 20.04 -1.19
N TYR A 258 6.49 20.02 -2.37
CA TYR A 258 5.38 19.11 -2.66
C TYR A 258 5.80 17.64 -2.65
N LEU A 259 6.94 17.30 -3.28
CA LEU A 259 7.48 15.94 -3.21
C LEU A 259 7.80 15.52 -1.79
N LEU A 260 8.44 16.40 -1.00
CA LEU A 260 8.74 16.13 0.41
C LEU A 260 7.45 15.87 1.19
N PHE A 261 6.41 16.67 0.98
CA PHE A 261 5.09 16.44 1.58
C PHE A 261 4.50 15.08 1.22
N LEU A 262 4.55 14.66 -0.06
CA LEU A 262 4.10 13.33 -0.49
C LEU A 262 4.90 12.20 0.18
N PHE A 263 6.22 12.35 0.25
CA PHE A 263 7.09 11.40 0.96
C PHE A 263 6.72 11.32 2.44
N SER A 264 6.57 12.46 3.13
CA SER A 264 6.15 12.51 4.52
C SER A 264 4.81 11.81 4.75
N MET A 265 3.83 12.03 3.88
CA MET A 265 2.54 11.33 3.94
C MET A 265 2.71 9.82 3.78
N SER A 266 3.54 9.37 2.82
CA SER A 266 3.77 7.94 2.59
C SER A 266 4.49 7.26 3.76
N VAL A 267 5.44 7.96 4.39
CA VAL A 267 6.18 7.50 5.58
C VAL A 267 5.25 7.44 6.78
N TRP A 268 4.42 8.46 7.00
CA TRP A 268 3.44 8.47 8.08
C TRP A 268 2.44 7.31 7.95
N ASN A 269 1.89 7.10 6.75
CA ASN A 269 1.00 5.97 6.47
C ASN A 269 1.70 4.63 6.68
N GLY A 270 2.98 4.52 6.25
CA GLY A 270 3.81 3.34 6.49
C GLY A 270 4.06 3.07 7.97
N GLY A 271 4.38 4.11 8.74
CA GLY A 271 4.55 4.03 10.19
C GLY A 271 3.28 3.53 10.88
N GLY A 272 2.12 4.06 10.52
CA GLY A 272 0.83 3.56 10.99
C GLY A 272 0.61 2.08 10.66
N PHE A 273 1.03 1.63 9.48
CA PHE A 273 0.99 0.20 9.13
C PHE A 273 1.90 -0.65 10.04
N TYR A 274 3.15 -0.23 10.24
CA TYR A 274 4.10 -0.96 11.10
C TYR A 274 3.70 -0.94 12.57
N ILE A 275 3.12 0.14 13.08
CA ILE A 275 2.78 0.26 14.50
C ILE A 275 1.42 -0.37 14.77
N GLU A 276 0.40 0.05 14.03
CA GLU A 276 -0.98 -0.30 14.39
C GLU A 276 -1.44 -1.64 13.83
N VAL A 277 -0.97 -2.05 12.65
CA VAL A 277 -1.40 -3.32 12.05
C VAL A 277 -0.59 -4.47 12.63
N PHE A 278 0.74 -4.35 12.67
CA PHE A 278 1.57 -5.36 13.30
C PHE A 278 1.39 -5.41 14.82
N GLY A 279 1.25 -4.27 15.49
CA GLY A 279 0.96 -4.24 16.93
C GLY A 279 -0.32 -5.01 17.26
N ARG A 280 -1.44 -4.70 16.58
CA ARG A 280 -2.70 -5.42 16.77
C ARG A 280 -2.63 -6.90 16.40
N LYS A 281 -1.84 -7.27 15.38
CA LYS A 281 -1.62 -8.68 15.03
C LYS A 281 -0.89 -9.41 16.16
N PHE A 282 0.17 -8.81 16.68
CA PHE A 282 0.95 -9.36 17.79
C PHE A 282 0.12 -9.45 19.09
N GLU A 283 -0.67 -8.42 19.40
CA GLU A 283 -1.62 -8.45 20.53
C GLU A 283 -2.60 -9.62 20.42
N ARG A 284 -3.20 -9.84 19.23
CA ARG A 284 -4.11 -10.97 19.00
C ARG A 284 -3.40 -12.32 19.14
N GLU A 285 -2.19 -12.46 18.62
CA GLU A 285 -1.40 -13.69 18.75
C GLU A 285 -1.03 -13.95 20.22
N LEU A 286 -0.66 -12.92 20.98
CA LEU A 286 -0.43 -13.02 22.43
C LEU A 286 -1.70 -13.42 23.19
N GLU A 287 -2.85 -12.83 22.85
CA GLU A 287 -4.13 -13.20 23.44
C GLU A 287 -4.52 -14.66 23.13
N ALA A 288 -4.25 -15.12 21.90
CA ALA A 288 -4.48 -16.50 21.51
C ALA A 288 -3.57 -17.46 22.31
N LEU A 289 -2.28 -17.17 22.40
CA LEU A 289 -1.33 -17.96 23.19
C LEU A 289 -1.68 -17.97 24.68
N ARG A 290 -2.11 -16.84 25.25
CA ARG A 290 -2.60 -16.77 26.64
C ARG A 290 -3.82 -17.68 26.86
N LYS A 291 -4.75 -17.72 25.90
CA LYS A 291 -5.92 -18.62 25.96
C LYS A 291 -5.53 -20.08 25.86
N GLU A 292 -4.60 -20.43 24.97
CA GLU A 292 -4.08 -21.80 24.84
C GLU A 292 -3.38 -22.27 26.12
N LEU A 293 -2.50 -21.44 26.71
CA LEU A 293 -1.86 -21.75 27.98
C LEU A 293 -2.87 -21.90 29.11
N ALA A 294 -3.88 -21.03 29.18
CA ALA A 294 -4.95 -21.16 30.18
C ALA A 294 -5.74 -22.47 30.02
N GLN A 295 -6.00 -22.92 28.79
CA GLN A 295 -6.67 -24.19 28.51
C GLN A 295 -5.79 -25.40 28.89
N VAL A 296 -4.48 -25.34 28.63
CA VAL A 296 -3.53 -26.39 29.03
C VAL A 296 -3.34 -26.46 30.54
N SER A 297 -3.31 -25.31 31.22
CA SER A 297 -3.27 -25.25 32.68
C SER A 297 -4.57 -25.80 33.28
N ALA A 298 -5.74 -25.42 32.76
CA ALA A 298 -7.04 -25.91 33.23
C ALA A 298 -7.22 -27.42 33.00
N SER A 299 -6.72 -27.97 31.89
CA SER A 299 -6.78 -29.41 31.62
C SER A 299 -5.82 -30.23 32.50
N ARG A 300 -4.69 -29.65 32.92
CA ARG A 300 -3.78 -30.25 33.91
C ARG A 300 -4.36 -30.23 35.32
N SER A 301 -5.06 -29.17 35.73
CA SER A 301 -5.72 -29.08 37.04
C SER A 301 -6.95 -29.98 37.19
N GLY A 302 -7.48 -30.54 36.09
CA GLY A 302 -8.55 -31.55 36.12
C GLY A 302 -8.05 -32.99 36.27
N ALA A 303 -6.74 -33.21 36.32
CA ALA A 303 -6.10 -34.52 36.46
C ALA A 303 -5.29 -34.63 37.76
N ASP A 304 -5.89 -34.27 38.90
CA ASP A 304 -5.36 -34.63 40.20
C ASP A 304 -5.90 -36.01 40.63
N THR A 305 -4.96 -36.95 40.71
CA THR A 305 -5.08 -38.32 41.26
C THR A 305 -5.41 -38.25 42.77
N PRO A 306 -6.10 -39.24 43.37
CA PRO A 306 -6.54 -39.16 44.76
C PRO A 306 -5.37 -39.08 45.74
N ALA A 307 -5.41 -38.09 46.63
CA ALA A 307 -4.46 -37.94 47.73
C ALA A 307 -4.63 -39.07 48.76
N GLU A 308 -3.64 -39.97 48.84
CA GLU A 308 -3.42 -40.76 50.04
C GLU A 308 -2.74 -39.89 51.10
N ARG A 309 -3.38 -39.82 52.27
CA ARG A 309 -2.79 -39.34 53.53
C ARG A 309 -1.53 -40.14 53.86
N LEU A 310 -0.46 -39.45 54.19
CA LEU A 310 0.39 -39.89 55.30
C LEU A 310 1.03 -38.70 56.02
N ASP A 311 0.83 -38.68 57.33
CA ASP A 311 1.37 -37.75 58.31
C ASP A 311 2.90 -37.74 58.35
N GLY A 312 3.49 -36.59 58.68
CA GLY A 312 4.93 -36.47 58.86
C GLY A 312 5.40 -35.09 59.31
N LEU A 313 5.26 -34.84 60.61
CA LEU A 313 5.87 -33.79 61.43
C LEU A 313 7.29 -33.36 60.95
N HIS A 314 7.56 -32.05 60.82
CA HIS A 314 8.61 -31.36 61.60
C HIS A 314 8.72 -29.86 61.26
N SER A 315 8.57 -29.07 62.33
CA SER A 315 8.97 -27.69 62.57
C SER A 315 10.33 -27.28 61.97
N ARG A 316 10.41 -26.04 61.44
CA ARG A 316 11.33 -25.00 61.94
C ARG A 316 11.08 -23.60 61.33
N THR A 317 11.32 -22.64 62.22
CA THR A 317 11.06 -21.19 62.27
C THR A 317 12.12 -20.31 61.60
N ALA A 318 11.82 -18.99 61.56
CA ALA A 318 12.72 -17.80 61.55
C ALA A 318 12.99 -17.20 60.15
N SER A 319 12.45 -16.01 59.82
CA SER A 319 13.01 -14.63 59.99
C SER A 319 14.28 -14.42 59.14
N GLU A 320 14.62 -13.29 58.52
CA GLU A 320 14.20 -11.88 58.44
C GLU A 320 15.03 -11.25 57.28
N ASP A 321 14.77 -9.97 56.96
CA ASP A 321 15.69 -8.98 56.34
C ASP A 321 15.88 -8.85 54.81
N ASP A 322 15.15 -7.87 54.27
CA ASP A 322 15.59 -6.61 53.66
C ASP A 322 16.95 -6.53 52.90
N ALA A 323 16.91 -6.09 51.63
CA ALA A 323 17.75 -5.00 51.07
C ALA A 323 17.74 -4.93 49.52
N SER A 324 17.34 -3.76 49.02
CA SER A 324 17.78 -3.06 47.78
C SER A 324 17.82 -3.81 46.43
N VAL A 325 16.79 -3.58 45.60
CA VAL A 325 16.83 -3.88 44.15
C VAL A 325 17.36 -2.66 43.38
N VAL A 326 18.58 -2.79 42.87
CA VAL A 326 19.10 -1.97 41.76
C VAL A 326 18.51 -2.56 40.47
N THR A 327 17.74 -1.76 39.74
CA THR A 327 17.18 -2.14 38.44
C THR A 327 18.25 -2.07 37.35
N GLU A 328 18.93 -3.18 37.09
CA GLU A 328 19.51 -3.46 35.78
C GLU A 328 18.54 -4.34 34.97
N SER A 329 18.11 -3.82 33.82
CA SER A 329 17.29 -4.56 32.86
C SER A 329 18.07 -5.80 32.34
N PRO A 330 17.52 -7.02 32.39
CA PRO A 330 18.23 -8.18 31.85
C PRO A 330 18.25 -8.16 30.32
N VAL A 331 19.45 -8.29 29.78
CA VAL A 331 19.71 -8.59 28.37
C VAL A 331 19.15 -9.99 28.07
N PHE A 332 18.11 -10.07 27.24
CA PHE A 332 17.60 -11.35 26.76
C PHE A 332 18.53 -11.92 25.69
N VAL A 333 19.33 -12.92 26.08
CA VAL A 333 19.97 -13.85 25.14
C VAL A 333 18.92 -14.87 24.73
N ALA A 334 18.64 -14.98 23.43
CA ALA A 334 17.73 -15.99 22.90
C ALA A 334 18.35 -17.38 23.10
N GLN A 335 17.75 -18.19 23.98
CA GLN A 335 18.07 -19.59 24.10
C GLN A 335 17.02 -20.39 23.33
N ASP A 336 17.48 -21.23 22.41
CA ASP A 336 16.63 -22.07 21.54
C ASP A 336 15.74 -22.98 22.40
N ILE A 337 14.44 -22.68 22.42
CA ILE A 337 13.43 -23.56 23.03
C ILE A 337 13.11 -24.65 22.00
N SER A 338 13.41 -25.90 22.38
CA SER A 338 13.01 -27.10 21.66
C SER A 338 11.48 -27.20 21.60
N LEU A 339 10.95 -27.20 20.37
CA LEU A 339 9.53 -27.31 20.09
C LEU A 339 9.03 -28.71 20.44
N VAL A 340 8.18 -28.82 21.45
CA VAL A 340 7.32 -29.98 21.66
C VAL A 340 6.18 -29.90 20.63
N GLU A 341 6.10 -30.91 19.76
CA GLU A 341 5.12 -31.00 18.68
C GLU A 341 3.71 -31.29 19.23
N THR A 342 2.74 -30.43 18.89
CA THR A 342 1.31 -30.80 18.84
C THR A 342 0.68 -30.31 17.53
N PRO A 343 -0.31 -31.04 16.97
CA PRO A 343 -0.69 -30.91 15.57
C PRO A 343 -1.57 -29.67 15.33
N ILE A 344 -1.11 -28.82 14.41
CA ILE A 344 -1.83 -27.64 13.94
C ILE A 344 -3.06 -28.09 13.14
N SER A 345 -4.25 -27.81 13.68
CA SER A 345 -5.48 -27.76 12.89
C SER A 345 -5.36 -26.61 11.90
N THR A 346 -5.54 -26.91 10.62
CA THR A 346 -5.40 -25.98 9.50
C THR A 346 -6.39 -24.82 9.62
N LEU A 347 -5.89 -23.64 10.02
CA LEU A 347 -6.56 -22.37 9.79
C LEU A 347 -5.96 -21.70 8.55
N ASP A 348 -6.82 -21.55 7.56
CA ASP A 348 -6.57 -20.98 6.25
C ASP A 348 -6.10 -19.51 6.37
N LEU A 349 -4.89 -19.22 5.87
CA LEU A 349 -4.25 -17.91 5.93
C LEU A 349 -4.74 -16.93 4.84
N SER A 350 -5.90 -17.19 4.25
CA SER A 350 -6.50 -16.32 3.23
C SER A 350 -7.63 -15.41 3.74
N ASP A 351 -8.13 -15.61 4.97
CA ASP A 351 -9.40 -14.99 5.42
C ASP A 351 -9.26 -13.66 6.19
N SER A 352 -8.03 -13.16 6.41
CA SER A 352 -7.80 -11.95 7.20
C SER A 352 -8.06 -10.62 6.47
N SER A 353 -8.48 -10.67 5.20
CA SER A 353 -8.97 -9.50 4.46
C SER A 353 -10.50 -9.36 4.43
N GLU A 354 -11.29 -10.39 4.77
CA GLU A 354 -12.76 -10.34 4.72
C GLU A 354 -13.45 -10.11 6.07
N GLN A 355 -12.82 -10.45 7.20
CA GLN A 355 -13.49 -10.35 8.52
C GLN A 355 -13.53 -8.95 9.17
N ALA A 356 -13.22 -7.87 8.43
CA ALA A 356 -13.51 -6.52 8.89
C ALA A 356 -14.97 -6.07 8.63
N LEU A 357 -15.81 -6.93 8.06
CA LEU A 357 -17.15 -6.60 7.57
C LEU A 357 -18.27 -7.53 8.10
N ALA A 358 -18.32 -7.80 9.40
CA ALA A 358 -19.51 -8.40 9.99
C ALA A 358 -19.68 -7.98 11.46
N THR A 359 -20.44 -6.89 11.69
CA THR A 359 -21.14 -6.69 12.97
C THR A 359 -22.61 -7.08 12.76
N PRO A 360 -23.20 -7.94 13.61
CA PRO A 360 -24.61 -8.25 13.53
C PRO A 360 -25.42 -7.06 14.04
N THR A 361 -26.29 -6.51 13.20
CA THR A 361 -27.40 -5.68 13.66
C THR A 361 -28.37 -6.55 14.45
N GLU A 362 -28.44 -6.30 15.76
CA GLU A 362 -29.53 -6.76 16.62
C GLU A 362 -30.88 -6.37 16.01
N LYS A 363 -31.69 -7.38 15.66
CA LYS A 363 -33.13 -7.22 15.51
C LYS A 363 -33.71 -6.90 16.88
N LYS A 364 -34.04 -5.63 17.10
CA LYS A 364 -35.00 -5.25 18.15
C LYS A 364 -36.40 -5.64 17.66
N LYS A 365 -36.88 -6.78 18.14
CA LYS A 365 -38.31 -7.05 18.29
C LYS A 365 -38.83 -6.12 19.41
N ASP A 366 -39.92 -5.42 19.14
CA ASP A 366 -41.12 -5.34 20.00
C ASP A 366 -41.89 -4.03 19.84
N LYS A 367 -43.19 -4.25 19.58
CA LYS A 367 -44.38 -3.39 19.68
C LYS A 367 -44.72 -2.48 18.51
#